data_AF-E6QKJ5-F1
#
_entry.id   AF-E6QKJ5-F1
#
_cell.length_a   1.000
_cell.length_b   1.000
_cell.length_c   1.000
_cell.angle_alpha   90.00
_cell.angle_beta   90.00
_cell.angle_gamma   90.00
#
_symmetry.space_group_name_H-M   'P 1'
#
loop_
_entity.id
_entity.type
_entity.pdbx_description
1 polymer ?
#
loop_
_entity_poly.entity_id
_entity_poly.type
_entity_poly.pdbx_seq_one_letter_code
_entity_poly.pdbx_strand_id
1 'polypeptide(L)'
;MSGLKLQRLGMIMEPEPGNPHEVEGVLNPGVARGPDGELYLFPRLVAKGNYSRIGIARVKFNETGDPIGAERLGIALEPEADYERRPDGGGGCEDPRVTFVEPLKRYIMTYAAFSPHGPRIALAESEDLFHWKRLGIATYAHWHGIELAHVDDKDASLFPVAIPNSAGKLELGMLHRPLFPGTRPAETVCQGEAREVDLDHESIWISYCPPVLTGSEPERLGQFTSHHRLATPVSPWERLKIGAGTPPILTRHGWLIVCHGVSEVTGGGGDGHHLCYSAGVMVLSQQHPRVVRYRSAEPVLRPEMPQERDGTVANVVFPTGIDRRDDLGTPDRFDVYYGMADSRIGVARLDLPEQISAEAAADAPEAKV
;
A
#
# COMPACT_ATOMS: atom_id res chain seq x y z
N MET A 1 23.14 4.92 -17.26
CA MET A 1 21.67 5.03 -17.38
C MET A 1 21.16 5.61 -16.06
N SER A 2 20.33 6.66 -16.08
CA SER A 2 19.77 7.21 -14.84
C SER A 2 18.77 6.21 -14.27
N GLY A 3 18.96 5.78 -13.02
CA GLY A 3 18.02 4.89 -12.34
C GLY A 3 16.60 5.49 -12.31
N LEU A 4 15.59 4.61 -12.21
CA LEU A 4 14.19 5.00 -11.97
C LEU A 4 14.11 5.98 -10.78
N LYS A 5 13.43 7.10 -10.96
CA LYS A 5 13.20 8.11 -9.92
C LYS A 5 11.77 8.62 -9.98
N LEU A 6 11.23 8.94 -8.82
CA LEU A 6 9.97 9.67 -8.70
C LEU A 6 10.25 11.18 -8.68
N GLN A 7 9.65 11.93 -9.59
CA GLN A 7 9.71 13.39 -9.62
C GLN A 7 8.52 13.97 -8.86
N ARG A 8 8.75 14.64 -7.73
CA ARG A 8 7.69 15.32 -6.97
C ARG A 8 6.98 16.36 -7.84
N LEU A 9 5.65 16.32 -7.85
CA LEU A 9 4.82 17.35 -8.48
C LEU A 9 4.26 18.33 -7.44
N GLY A 10 4.04 17.88 -6.20
CA GLY A 10 3.63 18.76 -5.10
C GLY A 10 2.83 18.06 -4.00
N MET A 11 2.29 18.88 -3.11
CA MET A 11 1.34 18.47 -2.07
C MET A 11 -0.09 18.64 -2.60
N ILE A 12 -0.95 17.65 -2.32
CA ILE A 12 -2.32 17.59 -2.85
C ILE A 12 -3.37 17.76 -1.75
N MET A 13 -3.09 17.28 -0.53
CA MET A 13 -3.97 17.46 0.62
C MET A 13 -3.17 17.68 1.90
N GLU A 14 -3.71 18.52 2.77
CA GLU A 14 -3.31 18.70 4.15
C GLU A 14 -4.56 18.88 5.04
N PRO A 15 -4.46 18.67 6.36
CA PRO A 15 -5.57 18.89 7.28
C PRO A 15 -6.20 20.28 7.13
N GLU A 16 -7.52 20.34 6.97
CA GLU A 16 -8.25 21.59 6.95
C GLU A 16 -8.29 22.19 8.37
N PRO A 17 -7.92 23.47 8.53
CA PRO A 17 -7.94 24.11 9.84
C PRO A 17 -9.31 24.02 10.51
N GLY A 18 -9.34 23.44 11.72
CA GLY A 18 -10.56 23.29 12.51
C GLY A 18 -11.42 22.08 12.17
N ASN A 19 -11.06 21.26 11.17
CA ASN A 19 -11.78 20.03 10.87
C ASN A 19 -11.42 18.93 11.89
N PRO A 20 -12.37 18.49 12.74
CA PRO A 20 -12.09 17.52 13.79
C PRO A 20 -11.80 16.10 13.26
N HIS A 21 -12.16 15.80 12.01
CA HIS A 21 -12.02 14.47 11.43
C HIS A 21 -10.62 14.18 10.88
N GLU A 22 -9.80 15.21 10.70
CA GLU A 22 -8.46 15.10 10.10
C GLU A 22 -7.40 15.91 10.88
N VAL A 23 -7.71 16.31 12.11
CA VAL A 23 -6.86 17.17 12.95
C VAL A 23 -5.47 16.58 13.23
N GLU A 24 -5.33 15.24 13.20
CA GLU A 24 -4.05 14.54 13.36
C GLU A 24 -3.41 14.15 12.02
N GLY A 25 -4.12 14.30 10.89
CA GLY A 25 -3.56 14.06 9.56
C GLY A 25 -4.57 13.69 8.47
N VAL A 26 -4.15 13.90 7.21
CA VAL A 26 -4.77 13.39 5.98
C VAL A 26 -3.73 12.58 5.24
N LEU A 27 -3.85 11.25 5.24
CA LEU A 27 -2.74 10.34 4.97
C LEU A 27 -3.07 9.34 3.86
N ASN A 28 -2.01 8.72 3.32
CA ASN A 28 -2.01 7.38 2.72
C ASN A 28 -3.25 7.05 1.85
N PRO A 29 -3.50 7.81 0.77
CA PRO A 29 -4.72 7.65 0.00
C PRO A 29 -4.72 6.41 -0.88
N GLY A 30 -5.87 5.73 -0.95
CA GLY A 30 -6.21 4.88 -2.08
C GLY A 30 -6.54 5.75 -3.31
N VAL A 31 -6.38 5.21 -4.51
CA VAL A 31 -6.61 5.97 -5.76
C VAL A 31 -7.34 5.10 -6.77
N ALA A 32 -8.36 5.66 -7.42
CA ALA A 32 -9.04 5.03 -8.54
C ALA A 32 -9.70 6.08 -9.44
N ARG A 33 -9.78 5.79 -10.74
CA ARG A 33 -10.64 6.54 -11.66
C ARG A 33 -12.05 6.00 -11.63
N GLY A 34 -13.03 6.89 -11.59
CA GLY A 34 -14.44 6.54 -11.63
C GLY A 34 -14.94 6.22 -13.03
N PRO A 35 -16.18 5.68 -13.16
CA PRO A 35 -16.81 5.47 -14.46
C PRO A 35 -17.02 6.76 -15.27
N ASP A 36 -16.99 7.92 -14.62
CA ASP A 36 -17.03 9.25 -15.22
C ASP A 36 -15.67 9.74 -15.74
N GLY A 37 -14.59 8.99 -15.51
CA GLY A 37 -13.23 9.32 -15.93
C GLY A 37 -12.45 10.21 -14.96
N GLU A 38 -13.12 10.74 -13.93
CA GLU A 38 -12.51 11.57 -12.89
C GLU A 38 -11.63 10.73 -11.96
N LEU A 39 -10.60 11.36 -11.37
CA LEU A 39 -9.69 10.70 -10.44
C LEU A 39 -10.09 10.99 -9.00
N TYR A 40 -10.24 9.93 -8.20
CA TYR A 40 -10.62 10.01 -6.79
C TYR A 40 -9.49 9.52 -5.88
N LEU A 41 -9.28 10.26 -4.79
CA LEU A 41 -8.49 9.87 -3.64
C LEU A 41 -9.40 9.36 -2.53
N PHE A 42 -8.92 8.34 -1.83
CA PHE A 42 -9.53 7.79 -0.62
C PHE A 42 -8.57 8.02 0.55
N PRO A 43 -8.45 9.26 1.07
CA PRO A 43 -7.50 9.57 2.12
C PRO A 43 -7.90 8.91 3.45
N ARG A 44 -6.92 8.46 4.22
CA ARG A 44 -7.09 8.17 5.64
C ARG A 44 -7.17 9.52 6.39
N LEU A 45 -8.33 9.83 6.96
CA LEU A 45 -8.55 11.01 7.78
C LEU A 45 -8.40 10.62 9.25
N VAL A 46 -7.47 11.27 9.95
CA VAL A 46 -7.11 10.94 11.33
C VAL A 46 -7.65 12.00 12.28
N ALA A 47 -8.66 11.61 13.06
CA ALA A 47 -9.19 12.41 14.15
C ALA A 47 -8.35 12.20 15.41
N LYS A 48 -8.58 13.05 16.42
CA LYS A 48 -7.88 13.00 17.70
C LYS A 48 -7.86 11.58 18.31
N GLY A 49 -6.69 11.12 18.75
CA GLY A 49 -6.50 9.79 19.34
C GLY A 49 -6.31 8.68 18.31
N ASN A 50 -5.79 9.01 17.13
CA ASN A 50 -5.60 8.11 15.99
C ASN A 50 -6.90 7.41 15.52
N TYR A 51 -8.06 8.04 15.73
CA TYR A 51 -9.32 7.49 15.23
C TYR A 51 -9.43 7.76 13.73
N SER A 52 -9.32 6.71 12.92
CA SER A 52 -9.15 6.82 11.48
C SER A 52 -10.39 6.42 10.69
N ARG A 53 -10.67 7.15 9.61
CA ARG A 53 -11.74 6.85 8.64
C ARG A 53 -11.22 7.07 7.23
N ILE A 54 -11.97 6.62 6.23
CA ILE A 54 -11.60 6.80 4.82
C ILE A 54 -12.51 7.87 4.21
N GLY A 55 -11.89 8.99 3.83
CA GLY A 55 -12.55 10.05 3.08
C GLY A 55 -12.72 9.70 1.61
N ILE A 56 -13.40 10.58 0.88
CA ILE A 56 -13.37 10.63 -0.58
C ILE A 56 -13.10 12.06 -1.02
N ALA A 57 -12.17 12.22 -1.96
CA ALA A 57 -11.83 13.51 -2.55
C ALA A 57 -11.59 13.37 -4.05
N ARG A 58 -11.97 14.37 -4.84
CA ARG A 58 -11.71 14.42 -6.29
C ARG A 58 -10.44 15.21 -6.56
N VAL A 59 -9.52 14.65 -7.34
CA VAL A 59 -8.28 15.33 -7.73
C VAL A 59 -8.59 16.48 -8.68
N LYS A 60 -7.97 17.63 -8.44
CA LYS A 60 -7.99 18.78 -9.35
C LYS A 60 -6.72 18.76 -10.18
N PHE A 61 -6.87 18.90 -11.49
CA PHE A 61 -5.76 19.00 -12.43
C PHE A 61 -5.64 20.42 -12.98
N ASN A 62 -4.42 20.83 -13.31
CA ASN A 62 -4.20 22.05 -14.09
C ASN A 62 -4.41 21.79 -15.60
N GLU A 63 -4.19 22.82 -16.42
CA GLU A 63 -4.34 22.74 -17.88
C GLU A 63 -3.39 21.74 -18.56
N THR A 64 -2.23 21.46 -17.95
CA THR A 64 -1.26 20.46 -18.45
C THR A 64 -1.55 19.05 -17.94
N GLY A 65 -2.64 18.87 -17.19
CA GLY A 65 -3.05 17.61 -16.61
C GLY A 65 -2.28 17.22 -15.36
N ASP A 66 -1.45 18.08 -14.76
CA ASP A 66 -0.77 17.77 -13.50
C ASP A 66 -1.70 17.99 -12.30
N PRO A 67 -1.69 17.09 -11.30
CA PRO A 67 -2.49 17.24 -10.09
C PRO A 67 -2.00 18.44 -9.27
N ILE A 68 -2.93 19.29 -8.83
CA ILE A 68 -2.64 20.54 -8.11
C ILE A 68 -3.37 20.67 -6.76
N GLY A 69 -4.25 19.73 -6.44
CA GLY A 69 -5.01 19.71 -5.19
C GLY A 69 -6.14 18.69 -5.25
N ALA A 70 -6.97 18.65 -4.21
CA ALA A 70 -8.17 17.83 -4.20
C ALA A 70 -9.36 18.58 -3.59
N GLU A 71 -10.57 18.21 -4.01
CA GLU A 71 -11.84 18.63 -3.43
C GLU A 71 -12.36 17.54 -2.53
N ARG A 72 -12.58 17.82 -1.23
CA ARG A 72 -13.21 16.88 -0.30
C ARG A 72 -14.69 16.70 -0.69
N LEU A 73 -15.10 15.45 -0.88
CA LEU A 73 -16.48 15.09 -1.25
C LEU A 73 -17.26 14.44 -0.11
N GLY A 74 -16.56 13.94 0.92
CA GLY A 74 -17.19 13.36 2.10
C GLY A 74 -16.41 12.20 2.69
N ILE A 75 -17.14 11.25 3.27
CA ILE A 75 -16.61 10.03 3.89
C ILE A 75 -17.04 8.83 3.05
N ALA A 76 -16.08 7.99 2.65
CA ALA A 76 -16.33 6.74 1.96
C ALA A 76 -16.59 5.59 2.95
N LEU A 77 -15.79 5.50 4.02
CA LEU A 77 -15.98 4.53 5.10
C LEU A 77 -15.74 5.21 6.46
N GLU A 78 -16.80 5.33 7.24
CA GLU A 78 -16.73 5.62 8.68
C GLU A 78 -16.66 4.29 9.44
N PRO A 79 -15.80 4.11 10.46
CA PRO A 79 -15.78 2.89 11.26
C PRO A 79 -17.16 2.53 11.81
N GLU A 80 -17.70 1.41 11.38
CA GLU A 80 -19.05 0.92 11.71
C GLU A 80 -19.08 -0.53 12.16
N ALA A 81 -18.14 -1.34 11.68
CA ALA A 81 -18.04 -2.74 12.05
C ALA A 81 -17.26 -2.94 13.35
N ASP A 82 -17.56 -4.03 14.06
CA ASP A 82 -16.88 -4.39 15.32
C ASP A 82 -15.36 -4.57 15.13
N TYR A 83 -14.95 -5.05 13.96
CA TYR A 83 -13.54 -5.23 13.60
C TYR A 83 -12.82 -3.92 13.21
N GLU A 84 -13.52 -2.78 13.22
CA GLU A 84 -12.98 -1.43 12.93
C GLU A 84 -12.94 -0.56 14.21
N ARG A 85 -13.59 -0.98 15.29
CA ARG A 85 -13.82 -0.16 16.49
C ARG A 85 -13.14 -0.74 17.71
N ARG A 86 -12.69 0.14 18.60
CA ARG A 86 -12.13 -0.25 19.90
C ARG A 86 -13.03 0.22 21.06
N PRO A 87 -13.10 -0.53 22.18
CA PRO A 87 -13.91 -0.16 23.35
C PRO A 87 -13.58 1.20 23.97
N ASP A 88 -12.35 1.69 23.76
CA ASP A 88 -11.86 2.98 24.25
C ASP A 88 -12.30 4.17 23.36
N GLY A 89 -13.11 3.91 22.32
CA GLY A 89 -13.51 4.92 21.35
C GLY A 89 -12.46 5.18 20.26
N GLY A 90 -11.37 4.41 20.23
CA GLY A 90 -10.39 4.39 19.14
C GLY A 90 -10.75 3.40 18.04
N GLY A 91 -9.75 3.06 17.22
CA GLY A 91 -9.89 2.17 16.08
C GLY A 91 -9.94 2.93 14.77
N GLY A 92 -10.18 2.22 13.67
CA GLY A 92 -10.39 2.89 12.40
C GLY A 92 -10.29 2.01 11.17
N CYS A 93 -10.58 2.65 10.05
CA CYS A 93 -10.26 2.16 8.71
C CYS A 93 -9.02 2.92 8.21
N GLU A 94 -7.93 2.21 7.95
CA GLU A 94 -6.61 2.80 7.68
C GLU A 94 -6.05 2.38 6.31
N ASP A 95 -5.27 3.29 5.73
CA ASP A 95 -4.39 3.12 4.57
C ASP A 95 -5.02 2.31 3.40
N PRO A 96 -6.13 2.79 2.81
CA PRO A 96 -6.84 2.05 1.79
C PRO A 96 -6.04 1.93 0.49
N ARG A 97 -6.21 0.81 -0.20
CA ARG A 97 -5.85 0.64 -1.61
C ARG A 97 -7.12 0.30 -2.38
N VAL A 98 -7.34 0.96 -3.51
CA VAL A 98 -8.54 0.74 -4.34
C VAL A 98 -8.12 0.18 -5.68
N THR A 99 -8.81 -0.85 -6.15
CA THR A 99 -8.53 -1.51 -7.43
C THR A 99 -9.83 -1.88 -8.10
N PHE A 100 -9.99 -1.53 -9.37
CA PHE A 100 -11.05 -2.12 -10.18
C PHE A 100 -10.66 -3.56 -10.53
N VAL A 101 -11.43 -4.53 -10.03
CA VAL A 101 -11.16 -5.96 -10.22
C VAL A 101 -12.03 -6.46 -11.37
N GLU A 102 -11.42 -6.61 -12.55
CA GLU A 102 -12.13 -6.93 -13.80
C GLU A 102 -13.01 -8.18 -13.72
N PRO A 103 -12.56 -9.32 -13.14
CA PRO A 103 -13.42 -10.50 -13.03
C PRO A 103 -14.68 -10.28 -12.20
N LEU A 104 -14.65 -9.33 -11.25
CA LEU A 104 -15.78 -9.00 -10.38
C LEU A 104 -16.62 -7.85 -10.95
N LYS A 105 -16.07 -7.02 -11.85
CA LYS A 105 -16.67 -5.76 -12.32
C LYS A 105 -17.07 -4.85 -11.15
N ARG A 106 -16.17 -4.76 -10.19
CA ARG A 106 -16.32 -3.96 -8.96
C ARG A 106 -15.01 -3.27 -8.63
N TYR A 107 -15.11 -2.09 -8.03
CA TYR A 107 -14.02 -1.53 -7.27
C TYR A 107 -13.95 -2.26 -5.94
N ILE A 108 -12.77 -2.77 -5.60
CA ILE A 108 -12.51 -3.36 -4.30
C ILE A 108 -11.51 -2.48 -3.57
N MET A 109 -11.88 -2.09 -2.36
CA MET A 109 -11.02 -1.41 -1.41
C MET A 109 -10.50 -2.40 -0.40
N THR A 110 -9.20 -2.57 -0.31
CA THR A 110 -8.51 -3.23 0.81
C THR A 110 -8.07 -2.16 1.79
N TYR A 111 -8.27 -2.39 3.08
CA TYR A 111 -7.86 -1.45 4.14
C TYR A 111 -7.48 -2.20 5.41
N ALA A 112 -6.66 -1.57 6.25
CA ALA A 112 -6.38 -2.10 7.58
C ALA A 112 -7.50 -1.67 8.52
N ALA A 113 -8.28 -2.64 9.02
CA ALA A 113 -9.24 -2.42 10.07
C ALA A 113 -8.55 -2.59 11.43
N PHE A 114 -8.53 -1.54 12.23
CA PHE A 114 -7.78 -1.52 13.49
C PHE A 114 -8.71 -1.76 14.68
N SER A 115 -8.63 -2.97 15.24
CA SER A 115 -9.44 -3.42 16.37
C SER A 115 -8.59 -3.62 17.63
N PRO A 116 -9.17 -3.98 18.79
CA PRO A 116 -8.42 -4.36 19.98
C PRO A 116 -7.51 -5.59 19.77
N HIS A 117 -7.82 -6.40 18.77
CA HIS A 117 -7.04 -7.59 18.39
C HIS A 117 -5.92 -7.28 17.40
N GLY A 118 -5.67 -5.99 17.14
CA GLY A 118 -4.66 -5.54 16.17
C GLY A 118 -5.24 -5.25 14.77
N PRO A 119 -4.39 -4.80 13.85
CA PRO A 119 -4.75 -4.50 12.47
C PRO A 119 -5.00 -5.78 11.66
N ARG A 120 -6.13 -5.84 10.97
CA ARG A 120 -6.47 -6.94 10.05
C ARG A 120 -6.88 -6.37 8.70
N ILE A 121 -6.66 -7.13 7.63
CA ILE A 121 -7.13 -6.72 6.30
C ILE A 121 -8.64 -6.90 6.22
N ALA A 122 -9.33 -5.83 5.88
CA ALA A 122 -10.75 -5.81 5.56
C ALA A 122 -10.95 -5.40 4.09
N LEU A 123 -12.08 -5.81 3.52
CA LEU A 123 -12.47 -5.44 2.16
C LEU A 123 -13.84 -4.78 2.11
N ALA A 124 -13.99 -3.84 1.18
CA ALA A 124 -15.27 -3.27 0.79
C ALA A 124 -15.36 -3.23 -0.74
N GLU A 125 -16.56 -3.35 -1.28
CA GLU A 125 -16.84 -3.26 -2.72
C GLU A 125 -17.71 -2.05 -3.06
N SER A 126 -17.54 -1.54 -4.28
CA SER A 126 -18.35 -0.48 -4.86
C SER A 126 -18.53 -0.67 -6.36
N GLU A 127 -19.66 -0.22 -6.89
CA GLU A 127 -19.89 -0.10 -8.33
C GLU A 127 -19.46 1.25 -8.89
N ASP A 128 -19.47 2.29 -8.05
CA ASP A 128 -19.43 3.69 -8.48
C ASP A 128 -18.40 4.55 -7.75
N LEU A 129 -17.66 3.99 -6.78
CA LEU A 129 -16.71 4.65 -5.88
C LEU A 129 -17.32 5.49 -4.74
N PHE A 130 -18.63 5.71 -4.74
CA PHE A 130 -19.33 6.53 -3.74
C PHE A 130 -20.07 5.69 -2.70
N HIS A 131 -20.67 4.58 -3.13
CA HIS A 131 -21.42 3.68 -2.26
C HIS A 131 -20.63 2.40 -2.01
N TRP A 132 -20.33 2.13 -0.75
CA TRP A 132 -19.47 1.02 -0.34
C TRP A 132 -20.23 -0.02 0.48
N LYS A 133 -20.13 -1.30 0.08
CA LYS A 133 -20.59 -2.44 0.85
C LYS A 133 -19.39 -3.13 1.48
N ARG A 134 -19.38 -3.29 2.81
CA ARG A 134 -18.34 -4.08 3.51
C ARG A 134 -18.47 -5.56 3.19
N LEU A 135 -17.37 -6.19 2.83
CA LEU A 135 -17.26 -7.64 2.65
C LEU A 135 -16.75 -8.35 3.90
N GLY A 136 -16.15 -7.62 4.84
CA GLY A 136 -15.62 -8.14 6.11
C GLY A 136 -14.10 -8.32 6.11
N ILE A 137 -13.60 -9.00 7.14
CA ILE A 137 -12.19 -9.35 7.29
C ILE A 137 -11.79 -10.42 6.26
N ALA A 138 -10.63 -10.23 5.61
CA ALA A 138 -10.00 -11.21 4.76
C ALA A 138 -9.75 -12.51 5.54
N THR A 139 -10.19 -13.64 5.00
CA THR A 139 -9.98 -14.96 5.62
C THR A 139 -8.85 -15.70 4.92
N TYR A 140 -8.05 -16.42 5.69
CA TYR A 140 -6.86 -17.13 5.19
C TYR A 140 -6.91 -18.60 5.58
N ALA A 141 -6.42 -19.48 4.69
CA ALA A 141 -6.13 -20.86 5.03
C ALA A 141 -4.89 -20.95 5.93
N HIS A 142 -4.70 -22.11 6.56
CA HIS A 142 -3.50 -22.37 7.36
C HIS A 142 -2.26 -22.38 6.46
N TRP A 143 -1.15 -21.87 6.99
CA TRP A 143 0.14 -21.92 6.32
C TRP A 143 1.18 -22.54 7.24
N HIS A 144 1.69 -23.73 6.92
CA HIS A 144 2.73 -24.44 7.70
C HIS A 144 2.45 -24.50 9.21
N GLY A 145 1.19 -24.74 9.60
CA GLY A 145 0.77 -24.79 11.01
C GLY A 145 0.50 -23.43 11.66
N ILE A 146 0.69 -22.32 10.93
CA ILE A 146 0.34 -20.97 11.35
C ILE A 146 -1.07 -20.63 10.89
N GLU A 147 -1.89 -20.15 11.83
CA GLU A 147 -3.20 -19.58 11.56
C GLU A 147 -3.05 -18.11 11.17
N LEU A 148 -2.80 -17.83 9.87
CA LEU A 148 -2.70 -16.45 9.35
C LEU A 148 -3.94 -15.60 9.65
N ALA A 149 -5.09 -16.25 9.88
CA ALA A 149 -6.32 -15.60 10.32
C ALA A 149 -6.24 -14.97 11.73
N HIS A 150 -5.18 -15.20 12.50
CA HIS A 150 -4.94 -14.58 13.81
C HIS A 150 -3.65 -13.75 13.85
N VAL A 151 -2.98 -13.59 12.71
CA VAL A 151 -1.80 -12.75 12.58
C VAL A 151 -2.25 -11.35 12.14
N ASP A 152 -1.66 -10.34 12.76
CA ASP A 152 -1.82 -8.95 12.34
C ASP A 152 -1.39 -8.80 10.88
N ASP A 153 -2.06 -7.94 10.12
CA ASP A 153 -1.81 -7.85 8.69
C ASP A 153 -2.09 -6.43 8.19
N LYS A 154 -1.25 -5.95 7.29
CA LYS A 154 -1.30 -4.59 6.72
C LYS A 154 -0.93 -4.60 5.25
N ASP A 155 -1.03 -3.43 4.61
CA ASP A 155 -0.47 -3.17 3.28
C ASP A 155 -1.06 -4.06 2.18
N ALA A 156 -2.36 -4.34 2.28
CA ALA A 156 -3.02 -5.18 1.30
C ALA A 156 -3.38 -4.41 0.03
N SER A 157 -3.18 -5.05 -1.12
CA SER A 157 -3.68 -4.58 -2.41
C SER A 157 -3.99 -5.76 -3.34
N LEU A 158 -5.02 -5.62 -4.17
CA LEU A 158 -5.42 -6.67 -5.11
C LEU A 158 -4.82 -6.44 -6.49
N PHE A 159 -4.58 -7.53 -7.21
CA PHE A 159 -4.35 -7.45 -8.65
C PHE A 159 -5.67 -7.10 -9.36
N PRO A 160 -5.63 -6.27 -10.42
CA PRO A 160 -6.85 -5.87 -11.14
C PRO A 160 -7.47 -7.00 -11.97
N VAL A 161 -6.72 -8.09 -12.20
CA VAL A 161 -7.17 -9.26 -12.97
C VAL A 161 -6.85 -10.55 -12.20
N ALA A 162 -7.48 -11.65 -12.60
CA ALA A 162 -7.08 -12.97 -12.12
C ALA A 162 -5.68 -13.31 -12.64
N ILE A 163 -4.81 -13.75 -11.75
CA ILE A 163 -3.41 -14.07 -12.02
C ILE A 163 -3.10 -15.55 -11.71
N PRO A 164 -2.11 -16.16 -12.37
CA PRO A 164 -1.78 -17.57 -12.15
C PRO A 164 -1.17 -17.79 -10.77
N ASN A 165 -1.76 -18.73 -10.02
CA ASN A 165 -1.21 -19.24 -8.77
C ASN A 165 -0.05 -20.22 -9.01
N SER A 166 0.40 -20.91 -7.96
CA SER A 166 1.53 -21.85 -8.05
C SER A 166 1.31 -23.04 -8.98
N ALA A 167 0.05 -23.43 -9.20
CA ALA A 167 -0.36 -24.49 -10.12
C ALA A 167 -0.77 -23.95 -11.51
N GLY A 168 -0.61 -22.64 -11.75
CA GLY A 168 -1.00 -21.98 -13.00
C GLY A 168 -2.50 -21.69 -13.14
N LYS A 169 -3.30 -21.93 -12.10
CA LYS A 169 -4.73 -21.62 -12.10
C LYS A 169 -4.92 -20.11 -11.88
N LEU A 170 -5.77 -19.49 -12.70
CA LEU A 170 -6.07 -18.06 -12.59
C LEU A 170 -6.98 -17.79 -11.39
N GLU A 171 -6.50 -16.98 -10.45
CA GLU A 171 -7.16 -16.65 -9.19
C GLU A 171 -6.95 -15.18 -8.84
N LEU A 172 -7.80 -14.63 -7.95
CA LEU A 172 -7.60 -13.28 -7.43
C LEU A 172 -6.36 -13.27 -6.55
N GLY A 173 -5.34 -12.50 -6.94
CA GLY A 173 -4.13 -12.32 -6.15
C GLY A 173 -4.25 -11.11 -5.22
N MET A 174 -3.76 -11.25 -3.99
CA MET A 174 -3.61 -10.17 -3.03
C MET A 174 -2.17 -10.10 -2.55
N LEU A 175 -1.56 -8.93 -2.66
CA LEU A 175 -0.37 -8.59 -1.89
C LEU A 175 -0.79 -8.17 -0.50
N HIS A 176 -0.02 -8.53 0.52
CA HIS A 176 -0.25 -8.13 1.91
C HIS A 176 1.03 -8.34 2.74
N ARG A 177 0.99 -7.96 4.02
CA ARG A 177 2.14 -8.09 4.93
C ARG A 177 1.65 -8.60 6.28
N PRO A 178 1.74 -9.92 6.54
CA PRO A 178 1.61 -10.47 7.88
C PRO A 178 2.70 -9.90 8.81
N LEU A 179 2.28 -9.48 10.01
CA LEU A 179 3.11 -8.98 11.10
C LEU A 179 3.24 -10.09 12.15
N PHE A 180 4.20 -10.99 11.95
CA PHE A 180 4.44 -12.06 12.92
C PHE A 180 4.93 -11.48 14.26
N PRO A 181 4.57 -12.08 15.41
CA PRO A 181 5.06 -11.60 16.70
C PRO A 181 6.60 -11.57 16.75
N GLY A 182 7.18 -10.47 17.24
CA GLY A 182 8.64 -10.31 17.34
C GLY A 182 9.31 -9.69 16.11
N THR A 183 8.56 -9.40 15.04
CA THR A 183 9.10 -8.84 13.79
C THR A 183 8.89 -7.34 13.63
N ARG A 184 8.18 -6.67 14.56
CA ARG A 184 7.85 -5.25 14.40
C ARG A 184 9.09 -4.38 14.57
N PRO A 185 9.27 -3.29 13.80
CA PRO A 185 10.44 -2.42 13.95
C PRO A 185 10.71 -1.98 15.39
N ALA A 186 9.67 -1.64 16.15
CA ALA A 186 9.79 -1.26 17.56
C ALA A 186 10.33 -2.39 18.47
N GLU A 187 10.14 -3.65 18.07
CA GLU A 187 10.62 -4.85 18.77
C GLU A 187 12.03 -5.25 18.33
N THR A 188 12.39 -4.97 17.07
CA THR A 188 13.64 -5.43 16.46
C THR A 188 14.78 -4.42 16.53
N VAL A 189 14.48 -3.13 16.63
CA VAL A 189 15.48 -2.04 16.55
C VAL A 189 16.54 -2.10 17.66
N CYS A 190 16.20 -2.68 18.81
CA CYS A 190 17.11 -2.85 19.95
C CYS A 190 17.88 -4.19 19.93
N GLN A 191 17.68 -5.04 18.92
CA GLN A 191 18.27 -6.38 18.87
C GLN A 191 19.50 -6.38 17.96
N GLY A 192 20.68 -6.61 18.55
CA GLY A 192 21.98 -6.41 17.90
C GLY A 192 22.57 -7.60 17.13
N GLU A 193 21.85 -8.71 16.99
CA GLU A 193 22.37 -9.89 16.26
C GLU A 193 21.95 -9.90 14.79
N ALA A 194 22.86 -10.34 13.91
CA ALA A 194 22.56 -10.63 12.51
C ALA A 194 21.56 -11.79 12.45
N ARG A 195 20.38 -11.54 11.86
CA ARG A 195 19.28 -12.51 11.84
C ARG A 195 19.30 -13.29 10.53
N GLU A 196 19.43 -14.61 10.59
CA GLU A 196 19.25 -15.45 9.40
C GLU A 196 17.77 -15.53 9.01
N VAL A 197 17.49 -15.29 7.73
CA VAL A 197 16.18 -15.08 7.09
C VAL A 197 15.27 -16.33 7.14
N ASP A 198 14.06 -16.22 7.74
CA ASP A 198 12.81 -16.53 7.02
C ASP A 198 11.55 -15.87 7.63
N LEU A 199 11.52 -15.73 8.96
CA LEU A 199 10.32 -15.31 9.71
C LEU A 199 10.51 -14.00 10.50
N ASP A 200 11.70 -13.43 10.52
CA ASP A 200 12.07 -12.37 11.48
C ASP A 200 11.88 -10.93 10.95
N HIS A 201 11.52 -10.79 9.68
CA HIS A 201 11.29 -9.50 9.02
C HIS A 201 9.89 -9.42 8.41
N GLU A 202 9.16 -8.35 8.72
CA GLU A 202 7.91 -8.04 8.04
C GLU A 202 8.16 -7.89 6.53
N SER A 203 7.56 -8.77 5.75
CA SER A 203 7.88 -9.06 4.34
C SER A 203 6.63 -8.93 3.46
N ILE A 204 6.79 -8.74 2.15
CA ILE A 204 5.63 -8.74 1.23
C ILE A 204 5.25 -10.19 0.93
N TRP A 205 3.98 -10.52 1.10
CA TRP A 205 3.39 -11.82 0.76
C TRP A 205 2.39 -11.68 -0.37
N ILE A 206 2.19 -12.78 -1.08
CA ILE A 206 1.13 -12.94 -2.07
C ILE A 206 0.26 -14.14 -1.70
N SER A 207 -1.06 -13.92 -1.69
CA SER A 207 -2.07 -14.93 -1.39
C SER A 207 -3.14 -14.96 -2.49
N TYR A 208 -3.76 -16.11 -2.71
CA TYR A 208 -4.68 -16.33 -3.84
C TYR A 208 -6.06 -16.78 -3.37
N CYS A 209 -7.09 -16.14 -3.87
CA CYS A 209 -8.47 -16.53 -3.65
C CYS A 209 -9.08 -16.99 -4.98
N PRO A 210 -9.71 -18.18 -5.06
CA PRO A 210 -10.51 -18.54 -6.22
C PRO A 210 -11.53 -17.43 -6.51
N PRO A 211 -11.71 -17.02 -7.78
CA PRO A 211 -12.78 -16.09 -8.11
C PRO A 211 -14.10 -16.78 -7.78
N VAL A 212 -15.00 -16.07 -7.09
CA VAL A 212 -16.34 -16.59 -6.80
C VAL A 212 -17.00 -16.93 -8.14
N LEU A 213 -17.36 -18.20 -8.33
CA LEU A 213 -18.03 -18.65 -9.54
C LEU A 213 -19.34 -17.87 -9.69
N THR A 214 -19.55 -17.30 -10.87
CA THR A 214 -20.77 -16.63 -11.27
C THR A 214 -21.98 -17.53 -10.99
N GLY A 215 -22.84 -17.12 -10.04
CA GLY A 215 -24.11 -17.79 -9.74
C GLY A 215 -24.42 -18.03 -8.26
N SER A 216 -23.42 -17.96 -7.37
CA SER A 216 -23.62 -17.79 -5.93
C SER A 216 -23.50 -16.32 -5.58
N GLU A 217 -24.33 -15.80 -4.67
CA GLU A 217 -24.43 -14.37 -4.42
C GLU A 217 -23.04 -13.70 -4.24
N PRO A 218 -22.83 -12.46 -4.75
CA PRO A 218 -21.56 -11.73 -4.68
C PRO A 218 -20.99 -11.49 -3.27
N GLU A 219 -21.67 -11.98 -2.23
CA GLU A 219 -21.57 -11.44 -0.88
C GLU A 219 -20.29 -11.79 -0.14
N ARG A 220 -19.49 -12.74 -0.64
CA ARG A 220 -18.25 -13.15 0.04
C ARG A 220 -17.16 -13.52 -0.94
N LEU A 221 -16.07 -12.75 -0.92
CA LEU A 221 -14.78 -13.25 -1.39
C LEU A 221 -14.47 -14.55 -0.65
N GLY A 222 -13.93 -15.53 -1.39
CA GLY A 222 -13.52 -16.79 -0.81
C GLY A 222 -12.36 -16.63 0.17
N GLN A 223 -11.97 -17.74 0.80
CA GLN A 223 -10.78 -17.79 1.62
C GLN A 223 -9.53 -17.65 0.76
N PHE A 224 -8.62 -16.76 1.14
CA PHE A 224 -7.29 -16.68 0.55
C PHE A 224 -6.49 -17.91 0.97
N THR A 225 -5.80 -18.50 -0.01
CA THR A 225 -5.01 -19.72 0.10
C THR A 225 -3.66 -19.51 -0.57
N SER A 226 -2.84 -20.58 -0.65
CA SER A 226 -1.62 -20.61 -1.46
C SER A 226 -0.68 -19.43 -1.17
N HIS A 227 -0.37 -19.24 0.11
CA HIS A 227 0.43 -18.13 0.60
C HIS A 227 1.91 -18.30 0.23
N HIS A 228 2.52 -17.24 -0.28
CA HIS A 228 3.93 -17.21 -0.63
C HIS A 228 4.54 -15.88 -0.20
N ARG A 229 5.64 -15.93 0.54
CA ARG A 229 6.46 -14.75 0.76
C ARG A 229 7.08 -14.33 -0.56
N LEU A 230 6.68 -13.17 -1.06
CA LEU A 230 7.08 -12.64 -2.36
C LEU A 230 8.43 -11.95 -2.30
N ALA A 231 8.66 -11.15 -1.27
CA ALA A 231 9.89 -10.39 -1.08
C ALA A 231 10.15 -10.15 0.40
N THR A 232 11.42 -10.06 0.78
CA THR A 232 11.89 -9.72 2.14
C THR A 232 12.89 -8.57 2.06
N PRO A 233 13.21 -7.83 3.13
CA PRO A 233 14.27 -6.82 3.09
C PRO A 233 15.60 -7.38 2.56
N VAL A 234 16.20 -6.72 1.56
CA VAL A 234 17.53 -7.09 1.02
C VAL A 234 18.44 -5.89 0.77
N SER A 235 18.00 -4.67 1.10
CA SER A 235 18.80 -3.46 0.89
C SER A 235 18.84 -2.60 2.16
N PRO A 236 19.91 -1.81 2.38
CA PRO A 236 20.05 -1.01 3.61
C PRO A 236 18.88 -0.07 3.90
N TRP A 237 18.27 0.52 2.87
CA TRP A 237 17.17 1.48 3.01
C TRP A 237 15.83 0.83 3.43
N GLU A 238 15.73 -0.49 3.30
CA GLU A 238 14.53 -1.29 3.58
C GLU A 238 14.76 -2.35 4.66
N ARG A 239 15.92 -2.32 5.32
CA ARG A 239 16.46 -3.39 6.17
C ARG A 239 15.56 -3.84 7.33
N LEU A 240 14.70 -2.97 7.85
CA LEU A 240 13.84 -3.31 8.99
C LEU A 240 12.59 -4.05 8.54
N LYS A 241 11.93 -3.51 7.50
CA LYS A 241 10.73 -4.10 6.90
C LYS A 241 10.43 -3.50 5.54
N ILE A 242 9.60 -4.21 4.79
CA ILE A 242 8.98 -3.75 3.54
C ILE A 242 7.47 -3.98 3.57
N GLY A 243 6.73 -3.32 2.69
CA GLY A 243 5.32 -3.61 2.47
C GLY A 243 4.88 -3.20 1.08
N ALA A 244 3.78 -3.79 0.59
CA ALA A 244 3.22 -3.35 -0.68
C ALA A 244 2.63 -1.94 -0.50
N GLY A 245 2.95 -1.06 -1.44
CA GLY A 245 2.43 0.30 -1.42
C GLY A 245 1.20 0.40 -2.30
N THR A 246 1.43 0.64 -3.58
CA THR A 246 0.39 0.81 -4.58
C THR A 246 -0.22 -0.52 -5.04
N PRO A 247 -1.46 -0.53 -5.55
CA PRO A 247 -1.97 -1.63 -6.35
C PRO A 247 -1.02 -2.00 -7.51
N PRO A 248 -0.88 -3.28 -7.87
CA PRO A 248 -0.10 -3.70 -9.02
C PRO A 248 -0.73 -3.19 -10.33
N ILE A 249 0.06 -2.53 -11.17
CA ILE A 249 -0.35 -2.16 -12.53
C ILE A 249 0.44 -2.97 -13.56
N LEU A 250 -0.25 -3.55 -14.54
CA LEU A 250 0.42 -4.23 -15.65
C LEU A 250 1.05 -3.20 -16.60
N THR A 251 2.33 -3.40 -16.88
CA THR A 251 3.14 -2.60 -17.80
C THR A 251 3.84 -3.49 -18.82
N ARG A 252 4.56 -2.89 -19.77
CA ARG A 252 5.43 -3.61 -20.73
C ARG A 252 6.51 -4.47 -20.04
N HIS A 253 6.90 -4.12 -18.81
CA HIS A 253 7.94 -4.83 -18.06
C HIS A 253 7.37 -5.91 -17.12
N GLY A 254 6.05 -5.94 -16.93
CA GLY A 254 5.37 -6.79 -15.96
C GLY A 254 4.51 -5.99 -14.98
N TRP A 255 4.20 -6.60 -13.84
CA TRP A 255 3.40 -5.97 -12.78
C TRP A 255 4.25 -5.00 -11.98
N LEU A 256 4.06 -3.70 -12.21
CA LEU A 256 4.72 -2.61 -11.51
C LEU A 256 4.05 -2.36 -10.16
N ILE A 257 4.85 -2.27 -9.11
CA ILE A 257 4.44 -1.92 -7.75
C ILE A 257 5.42 -0.88 -7.22
N VAL A 258 4.90 0.20 -6.64
CA VAL A 258 5.69 1.09 -5.79
C VAL A 258 5.49 0.63 -4.35
N CYS A 259 6.56 0.14 -3.73
CA CYS A 259 6.54 -0.41 -2.37
C CYS A 259 7.27 0.53 -1.41
N HIS A 260 7.04 0.37 -0.11
CA HIS A 260 7.85 1.05 0.91
C HIS A 260 8.85 0.11 1.56
N GLY A 261 9.92 0.71 2.08
CA GLY A 261 10.95 0.08 2.88
C GLY A 261 11.30 0.98 4.06
N VAL A 262 11.70 0.35 5.16
CA VAL A 262 11.99 1.04 6.42
C VAL A 262 13.42 0.77 6.87
N SER A 263 14.09 1.83 7.29
CA SER A 263 15.43 1.79 7.87
C SER A 263 15.52 2.69 9.11
N GLU A 264 16.62 2.56 9.85
CA GLU A 264 16.94 3.47 10.95
C GLU A 264 17.65 4.73 10.41
N VAL A 265 17.33 5.88 10.99
CA VAL A 265 18.09 7.11 10.81
C VAL A 265 19.22 7.14 11.81
N THR A 266 20.46 6.98 11.35
CA THR A 266 21.65 7.19 12.18
C THR A 266 21.95 8.68 12.30
N GLY A 267 21.89 9.27 13.50
CA GLY A 267 22.49 10.60 13.75
C GLY A 267 21.62 11.71 14.35
N GLY A 268 20.65 11.42 15.23
CA GLY A 268 19.98 12.42 16.07
C GLY A 268 20.44 12.32 17.53
N GLY A 269 20.89 13.40 18.15
CA GLY A 269 21.44 13.43 19.52
C GLY A 269 20.41 13.26 20.65
N GLY A 270 19.41 12.39 20.48
CA GLY A 270 18.43 12.02 21.50
C GLY A 270 18.29 10.50 21.62
N ASP A 271 17.86 10.01 22.78
CA ASP A 271 17.74 8.58 23.14
C ASP A 271 16.57 7.85 22.42
N GLY A 272 16.45 8.01 21.10
CA GLY A 272 15.40 7.38 20.31
C GLY A 272 15.89 6.89 18.95
N HIS A 273 15.54 5.64 18.61
CA HIS A 273 15.69 5.15 17.25
C HIS A 273 14.64 5.81 16.35
N HIS A 274 15.08 6.67 15.43
CA HIS A 274 14.20 7.31 14.45
C HIS A 274 14.09 6.43 13.20
N LEU A 275 12.86 6.12 12.78
CA LEU A 275 12.61 5.36 11.55
C LEU A 275 12.61 6.29 10.32
N CYS A 276 13.00 5.76 9.17
CA CYS A 276 12.86 6.39 7.86
C CYS A 276 12.06 5.47 6.94
N TYR A 277 10.94 5.97 6.42
CA TYR A 277 10.15 5.28 5.42
C TYR A 277 10.44 5.89 4.05
N SER A 278 10.94 5.07 3.13
CA SER A 278 11.24 5.44 1.76
C SER A 278 10.48 4.54 0.78
N ALA A 279 10.38 4.95 -0.48
CA ALA A 279 9.71 4.17 -1.52
C ALA A 279 10.70 3.62 -2.56
N GLY A 280 10.45 2.40 -3.00
CA GLY A 280 11.15 1.70 -4.06
C GLY A 280 10.19 1.21 -5.14
N VAL A 281 10.74 0.65 -6.21
CA VAL A 281 9.98 0.05 -7.31
C VAL A 281 10.29 -1.43 -7.41
N MET A 282 9.25 -2.24 -7.56
CA MET A 282 9.33 -3.67 -7.84
C MET A 282 8.53 -3.97 -9.12
N VAL A 283 9.08 -4.82 -9.98
CA VAL A 283 8.37 -5.34 -11.17
C VAL A 283 8.30 -6.85 -11.07
N LEU A 284 7.10 -7.41 -11.05
CA LEU A 284 6.86 -8.85 -11.03
C LEU A 284 6.61 -9.37 -12.45
N SER A 285 6.93 -10.63 -12.70
CA SER A 285 6.66 -11.25 -13.99
C SER A 285 5.16 -11.27 -14.29
N GLN A 286 4.76 -10.84 -15.48
CA GLN A 286 3.36 -10.89 -15.92
C GLN A 286 2.77 -12.31 -15.85
N GLN A 287 3.54 -13.30 -16.32
CA GLN A 287 3.11 -14.71 -16.40
C GLN A 287 3.27 -15.48 -15.09
N HIS A 288 4.20 -15.04 -14.23
CA HIS A 288 4.49 -15.70 -12.96
C HIS A 288 4.65 -14.65 -11.86
N PRO A 289 3.57 -14.06 -11.32
CA PRO A 289 3.67 -12.91 -10.41
C PRO A 289 4.37 -13.17 -9.08
N ARG A 290 4.79 -14.41 -8.80
CA ARG A 290 5.70 -14.74 -7.69
C ARG A 290 7.18 -14.46 -7.99
N VAL A 291 7.51 -14.16 -9.25
CA VAL A 291 8.88 -13.92 -9.70
C VAL A 291 9.12 -12.42 -9.81
N VAL A 292 9.96 -11.88 -8.93
CA VAL A 292 10.46 -10.51 -9.01
C VAL A 292 11.46 -10.43 -10.18
N ARG A 293 11.16 -9.57 -11.17
CA ARG A 293 12.01 -9.32 -12.35
C ARG A 293 12.95 -8.14 -12.14
N TYR A 294 12.54 -7.18 -11.35
CA TYR A 294 13.31 -6.01 -11.00
C TYR A 294 12.89 -5.53 -9.61
N ARG A 295 13.86 -5.06 -8.84
CA ARG A 295 13.66 -4.37 -7.56
C ARG A 295 14.70 -3.27 -7.45
N SER A 296 14.30 -2.06 -7.12
CA SER A 296 15.24 -0.94 -6.99
C SER A 296 16.18 -1.15 -5.79
N ALA A 297 17.49 -1.22 -6.04
CA ALA A 297 18.51 -1.35 -4.99
C ALA A 297 18.59 -0.11 -4.07
N GLU A 298 18.23 1.06 -4.60
CA GLU A 298 18.12 2.33 -3.90
C GLU A 298 16.65 2.80 -3.94
N PRO A 299 16.18 3.57 -2.95
CA PRO A 299 14.84 4.12 -2.99
C PRO A 299 14.71 5.14 -4.12
N VAL A 300 13.57 5.09 -4.79
CA VAL A 300 13.20 6.00 -5.88
C VAL A 300 12.61 7.32 -5.37
N LEU A 301 12.20 7.35 -4.09
CA LEU A 301 11.74 8.51 -3.33
C LEU A 301 12.13 8.35 -1.86
N ARG A 302 12.87 9.33 -1.32
CA ARG A 302 13.25 9.43 0.10
C ARG A 302 12.65 10.70 0.71
N PRO A 303 12.40 10.78 2.02
CA PRO A 303 12.00 12.02 2.68
C PRO A 303 13.04 13.14 2.53
N GLU A 304 12.72 14.17 1.75
CA GLU A 304 13.60 15.30 1.45
C GLU A 304 12.96 16.64 1.78
N MET A 305 11.67 16.77 1.52
CA MET A 305 10.93 18.02 1.75
C MET A 305 10.64 18.21 3.24
N PRO A 306 10.53 19.46 3.74
CA PRO A 306 10.13 19.72 5.13
C PRO A 306 8.84 18.99 5.51
N GLN A 307 7.85 18.96 4.62
CA GLN A 307 6.57 18.30 4.81
C GLN A 307 6.66 16.77 4.91
N GLU A 308 7.75 16.15 4.43
CA GLU A 308 8.03 14.71 4.53
C GLU A 308 8.89 14.37 5.77
N ARG A 309 9.53 15.38 6.34
CA ARG A 309 10.43 15.26 7.50
C ARG A 309 9.77 15.70 8.81
N ASP A 310 8.73 16.52 8.74
CA ASP A 310 8.03 17.09 9.89
C ASP A 310 6.51 16.83 9.83
N GLY A 311 6.02 16.16 10.87
CA GLY A 311 4.64 15.69 11.02
C GLY A 311 4.52 14.73 12.21
N THR A 312 3.40 14.01 12.31
CA THR A 312 3.14 13.07 13.42
C THR A 312 4.20 11.97 13.50
N VAL A 313 4.67 11.50 12.34
CA VAL A 313 5.83 10.61 12.21
C VAL A 313 6.81 11.23 11.22
N ALA A 314 7.95 11.70 11.73
CA ALA A 314 8.99 12.29 10.92
C ALA A 314 9.62 11.30 9.93
N ASN A 315 10.16 11.82 8.83
CA ASN A 315 10.90 11.08 7.80
C ASN A 315 10.08 9.96 7.13
N VAL A 316 8.90 10.31 6.63
CA VAL A 316 7.99 9.37 5.96
C VAL A 316 7.62 9.85 4.57
N VAL A 317 7.87 8.99 3.57
CA VAL A 317 7.12 8.93 2.31
C VAL A 317 6.48 7.56 2.19
N PHE A 318 5.16 7.50 2.02
CA PHE A 318 4.40 6.25 2.08
C PHE A 318 3.45 6.10 0.87
N PRO A 319 3.88 5.41 -0.22
CA PRO A 319 3.12 5.32 -1.46
C PRO A 319 1.96 4.33 -1.32
N THR A 320 0.73 4.77 -1.60
CA THR A 320 -0.48 3.92 -1.48
C THR A 320 -1.37 4.00 -2.71
N GLY A 321 -1.27 5.09 -3.48
CA GLY A 321 -2.06 5.34 -4.67
C GLY A 321 -1.21 5.44 -5.92
N ILE A 322 -1.73 4.97 -7.04
CA ILE A 322 -1.10 5.11 -8.36
C ILE A 322 -2.18 5.31 -9.42
N ASP A 323 -1.94 6.24 -10.34
CA ASP A 323 -2.79 6.50 -11.50
C ASP A 323 -1.94 6.41 -12.77
N ARG A 324 -2.37 5.60 -13.75
CA ARG A 324 -1.73 5.56 -15.08
C ARG A 324 -2.36 6.65 -15.94
N ARG A 325 -1.52 7.54 -16.51
CA ARG A 325 -1.97 8.74 -17.22
C ARG A 325 -2.33 8.47 -18.69
N ASP A 326 -3.21 7.49 -18.89
CA ASP A 326 -3.78 7.17 -20.21
C ASP A 326 -4.63 8.32 -20.76
N ASP A 327 -5.24 9.11 -19.88
CA ASP A 327 -6.01 10.32 -20.19
C ASP A 327 -5.18 11.38 -20.93
N LEU A 328 -3.86 11.38 -20.73
CA LEU A 328 -2.93 12.28 -21.40
C LEU A 328 -2.27 11.65 -22.65
N GLY A 329 -2.64 10.42 -23.01
CA GLY A 329 -1.96 9.67 -24.07
C GLY A 329 -0.53 9.25 -23.70
N THR A 330 -0.20 9.21 -22.39
CA THR A 330 1.13 8.86 -21.87
C THR A 330 1.04 7.60 -21.00
N PRO A 331 0.92 6.40 -21.58
CA PRO A 331 0.67 5.16 -20.83
C PRO A 331 1.86 4.69 -19.98
N ASP A 332 3.05 5.25 -20.20
CA ASP A 332 4.25 5.02 -19.38
C ASP A 332 4.43 6.03 -18.25
N ARG A 333 3.55 7.03 -18.18
CA ARG A 333 3.54 8.00 -17.10
C ARG A 333 2.55 7.57 -16.03
N PHE A 334 3.02 7.56 -14.79
CA PHE A 334 2.21 7.28 -13.61
C PHE A 334 2.34 8.43 -12.63
N ASP A 335 1.22 8.81 -12.00
CA ASP A 335 1.24 9.70 -10.85
C ASP A 335 1.03 8.85 -9.58
N VAL A 336 1.99 8.90 -8.67
CA VAL A 336 2.02 8.12 -7.41
C VAL A 336 1.68 9.04 -6.25
N TYR A 337 0.61 8.72 -5.55
CA TYR A 337 0.12 9.46 -4.40
C TYR A 337 0.61 8.81 -3.11
N TYR A 338 1.18 9.62 -2.22
CA TYR A 338 1.90 9.14 -1.05
C TYR A 338 1.65 9.99 0.19
N GLY A 339 1.64 9.37 1.37
CA GLY A 339 1.65 10.07 2.65
C GLY A 339 2.98 10.75 2.92
N MET A 340 2.95 11.93 3.53
CA MET A 340 4.11 12.73 3.92
C MET A 340 4.08 12.94 5.44
N ALA A 341 5.10 12.44 6.12
CA ALA A 341 5.30 12.58 7.58
C ALA A 341 4.09 12.21 8.47
N ASP A 342 3.25 11.27 8.04
CA ASP A 342 1.95 10.98 8.67
C ASP A 342 1.14 12.26 9.00
N SER A 343 1.12 13.22 8.06
CA SER A 343 0.32 14.44 8.19
C SER A 343 -0.41 14.84 6.91
N ARG A 344 0.21 14.65 5.74
CA ARG A 344 -0.23 15.23 4.46
C ARG A 344 -0.17 14.20 3.33
N ILE A 345 -0.70 14.56 2.16
CA ILE A 345 -0.62 13.78 0.92
C ILE A 345 0.17 14.56 -0.13
N GLY A 346 1.20 13.92 -0.67
CA GLY A 346 1.96 14.37 -1.83
C GLY A 346 1.66 13.53 -3.07
N VAL A 347 2.18 14.00 -4.20
CA VAL A 347 2.17 13.25 -5.46
C VAL A 347 3.49 13.41 -6.20
N ALA A 348 3.95 12.31 -6.80
CA ALA A 348 5.16 12.27 -7.59
C ALA A 348 4.93 11.51 -8.90
N ARG A 349 5.53 11.98 -9.99
CA ARG A 349 5.49 11.36 -11.31
C ARG A 349 6.56 10.28 -11.41
N LEU A 350 6.16 9.12 -11.93
CA LEU A 350 7.04 8.06 -12.40
C LEU A 350 6.91 7.97 -13.92
N ASP A 351 8.00 8.22 -14.64
CA ASP A 351 8.08 7.92 -16.07
C ASP A 351 8.80 6.58 -16.25
N LEU A 352 8.08 5.58 -16.77
CA LEU A 352 8.61 4.24 -17.00
C LEU A 352 9.53 4.26 -18.23
N PRO A 353 10.82 3.92 -18.09
CA PRO A 353 11.73 3.92 -19.22
C PRO A 353 11.41 2.77 -20.18
N GLU A 354 11.83 2.93 -21.44
CA GLU A 354 11.69 1.89 -22.46
C GLU A 354 12.36 0.57 -22.06
N GLN A 355 13.46 0.65 -21.28
CA GLN A 355 14.19 -0.49 -20.76
C GLN A 355 14.47 -0.30 -19.26
N ILE A 356 14.33 -1.37 -18.49
CA ILE A 356 14.76 -1.44 -17.09
C ILE A 356 15.98 -2.37 -17.04
N SER A 357 17.12 -1.87 -16.56
CA SER A 357 18.34 -2.67 -16.45
C SER A 357 18.18 -3.74 -15.36
N ALA A 358 18.55 -4.98 -15.68
CA ALA A 358 18.58 -6.10 -14.72
C ALA A 358 19.68 -5.98 -13.64
N GLU A 359 20.51 -4.93 -13.68
CA GLU A 359 21.63 -4.72 -12.75
C GLU A 359 21.19 -4.54 -11.28
N ALA A 360 19.91 -4.19 -11.04
CA ALA A 360 19.34 -4.32 -9.71
C ALA A 360 18.82 -5.77 -9.56
N ALA A 361 19.74 -6.68 -9.25
CA ALA A 361 19.43 -8.09 -9.04
C ALA A 361 18.30 -8.20 -8.00
N ALA A 362 17.22 -8.89 -8.40
CA ALA A 362 15.96 -8.96 -7.67
C ALA A 362 16.13 -9.30 -6.19
N ASP A 363 17.13 -10.10 -5.85
CA ASP A 363 17.66 -10.37 -4.51
C ASP A 363 19.06 -11.03 -4.67
N ALA A 364 20.14 -10.28 -4.93
CA ALA A 364 21.47 -10.90 -5.08
C ALA A 364 21.86 -11.67 -3.80
N PRO A 365 22.41 -12.90 -3.88
CA PRO A 365 22.79 -13.68 -2.70
C PRO A 365 23.74 -12.94 -1.74
N GLU A 366 24.55 -12.04 -2.30
CA GLU A 366 25.56 -11.22 -1.62
C GLU A 366 24.96 -9.95 -0.97
N ALA A 367 23.73 -9.59 -1.33
CA ALA A 367 22.99 -8.44 -0.79
C ALA A 367 22.11 -8.80 0.41
N LYS A 368 22.14 -10.05 0.89
CA LYS A 368 21.44 -10.43 2.12
C LYS A 368 22.08 -9.68 3.29
N VAL A 369 21.32 -8.74 3.87
CA VAL A 369 21.67 -8.04 5.11
C VAL A 369 21.66 -9.00 6.28
#